data_AF-A0A084EH95-F1
#
_entry.id   AF-A0A084EH95-F1
#
_cell.length_a   1.000
_cell.length_b   1.000
_cell.length_c   1.000
_cell.angle_alpha   90.00
_cell.angle_beta   90.00
_cell.angle_gamma   90.00
#
_symmetry.space_group_name_H-M   'P 1'
#
loop_
_entity.id
_entity.type
_entity.pdbx_description
1 polymer ?
#
loop_
_entity_poly.entity_id
_entity_poly.type
_entity_poly.pdbx_seq_one_letter_code
_entity_poly.pdbx_strand_id
1 'polypeptide(L)'
;MSTLNYTQYGLAPLFDIGLEDGVVPLRFNVILEAQNGWISLRYEQPGVTNHDYIAINKNSIVEINLIGDQLFFSKNYDAITTEEPLSSFYGGLIYDDYRVDQDRYKTVRFQARYNQGGKYGTRHGFNINIDLLQNPSATEPKWIPLSIDPDIKNPPPKDD
;
A
#
# COMPACT_ATOMS: atom_id res chain seq x y z
N MET A 1 -5.08 -29.57 7.58
CA MET A 1 -4.76 -28.21 7.13
C MET A 1 -6.07 -27.46 7.03
N SER A 2 -6.31 -26.49 7.92
CA SER A 2 -7.44 -25.56 7.75
C SER A 2 -7.07 -24.65 6.58
N THR A 3 -7.73 -24.81 5.44
CA THR A 3 -7.76 -23.77 4.40
C THR A 3 -8.56 -22.62 5.00
N LEU A 4 -7.89 -21.75 5.77
CA LEU A 4 -8.42 -20.44 6.08
C LEU A 4 -8.68 -19.77 4.74
N ASN A 5 -9.96 -19.62 4.38
CA ASN A 5 -10.36 -18.78 3.27
C ASN A 5 -10.02 -17.35 3.68
N TYR A 6 -8.82 -16.89 3.30
CA TYR A 6 -8.44 -15.50 3.45
C TYR A 6 -9.44 -14.66 2.66
N THR A 7 -10.29 -13.94 3.38
CA THR A 7 -11.25 -13.02 2.78
C THR A 7 -10.58 -11.66 2.78
N GLN A 8 -10.28 -11.15 1.59
CA GLN A 8 -9.77 -9.80 1.44
C GLN A 8 -10.94 -8.84 1.20
N TYR A 9 -10.86 -7.67 1.81
CA TYR A 9 -11.82 -6.58 1.67
C TYR A 9 -11.16 -5.43 0.92
N GLY A 10 -11.88 -4.81 -0.03
CA GLY A 10 -11.44 -3.55 -0.63
C GLY A 10 -11.55 -2.39 0.37
N LEU A 11 -10.83 -1.30 0.11
CA LEU A 11 -10.99 -0.07 0.87
C LEU A 11 -12.36 0.56 0.64
N ALA A 12 -12.79 1.46 1.53
CA ALA A 12 -14.05 2.19 1.33
C ALA A 12 -13.95 3.07 0.06
N PRO A 13 -14.91 2.97 -0.89
CA PRO A 13 -14.81 3.69 -2.17
C PRO A 13 -15.00 5.20 -2.02
N LEU A 14 -15.88 5.62 -1.11
CA LEU A 14 -16.07 7.01 -0.71
C LEU A 14 -15.66 7.14 0.74
N PHE A 15 -14.64 7.94 0.99
CA PHE A 15 -14.08 8.13 2.31
C PHE A 15 -13.54 9.54 2.42
N ASP A 16 -14.07 10.28 3.37
CA ASP A 16 -13.64 11.64 3.68
C ASP A 16 -13.44 11.74 5.18
N ILE A 17 -12.27 12.24 5.56
CA ILE A 17 -11.84 12.37 6.96
C ILE A 17 -11.56 13.83 7.34
N GLY A 18 -11.99 14.80 6.52
CA GLY A 18 -11.83 16.22 6.78
C GLY A 18 -10.37 16.62 6.87
N LEU A 19 -9.60 16.28 5.84
CA LEU A 19 -8.19 16.67 5.75
C LEU A 19 -8.06 18.18 5.58
N GLU A 20 -7.03 18.77 6.20
CA GLU A 20 -6.69 20.18 5.99
C GLU A 20 -6.21 20.41 4.55
N ASP A 21 -6.38 21.64 4.05
CA ASP A 21 -5.87 22.02 2.74
C ASP A 21 -4.34 21.91 2.68
N GLY A 22 -3.83 21.30 1.61
CA GLY A 22 -2.38 21.17 1.39
C GLY A 22 -1.68 20.09 2.23
N VAL A 23 -2.43 19.13 2.81
CA VAL A 23 -1.84 17.96 3.48
C VAL A 23 -0.82 17.27 2.57
N VAL A 24 0.42 17.18 3.06
CA VAL A 24 1.49 16.43 2.40
C VAL A 24 1.28 14.94 2.67
N PRO A 25 1.23 14.09 1.63
CA PRO A 25 1.07 12.66 1.81
C PRO A 25 2.20 12.00 2.61
N LEU A 26 1.86 11.03 3.43
CA LEU A 26 2.79 10.06 4.01
C LEU A 26 3.23 9.11 2.90
N ARG A 27 4.46 9.28 2.42
CA ARG A 27 5.02 8.46 1.34
C ARG A 27 5.57 7.15 1.86
N PHE A 28 5.25 6.07 1.18
CA PHE A 28 5.74 4.74 1.44
C PHE A 28 6.18 4.08 0.12
N ASN A 29 7.47 3.77 0.00
CA ASN A 29 8.04 3.20 -1.20
C ASN A 29 8.20 1.70 -1.02
N VAL A 30 7.73 0.94 -2.01
CA VAL A 30 7.98 -0.50 -2.12
C VAL A 30 8.96 -0.71 -3.26
N ILE A 31 10.14 -1.21 -2.94
CA ILE A 31 11.28 -1.28 -3.85
C ILE A 31 11.65 -2.72 -4.10
N LEU A 32 11.58 -3.17 -5.36
CA LEU A 32 12.13 -4.45 -5.79
C LEU A 32 13.34 -4.22 -6.67
N GLU A 33 14.50 -4.73 -6.25
CA GLU A 33 15.75 -4.59 -6.98
C GLU A 33 16.59 -5.87 -6.95
N ALA A 34 17.43 -6.05 -7.96
CA ALA A 34 18.47 -7.08 -7.97
C ALA A 34 19.79 -6.46 -7.50
N GLN A 35 20.31 -6.90 -6.35
CA GLN A 35 21.55 -6.40 -5.77
C GLN A 35 22.47 -7.54 -5.38
N ASN A 36 23.73 -7.51 -5.84
CA ASN A 36 24.77 -8.50 -5.51
C ASN A 36 24.37 -9.97 -5.78
N GLY A 37 23.57 -10.22 -6.82
CA GLY A 37 23.06 -11.55 -7.16
C GLY A 37 21.82 -11.99 -6.37
N TRP A 38 21.27 -11.12 -5.52
CA TRP A 38 20.05 -11.36 -4.74
C TRP A 38 18.92 -10.48 -5.25
N ILE A 39 17.69 -10.97 -5.13
CA ILE A 39 16.49 -10.15 -5.27
C ILE A 39 16.13 -9.61 -3.88
N SER A 40 16.01 -8.29 -3.76
CA SER A 40 15.66 -7.61 -2.52
C SER A 40 14.33 -6.89 -2.68
N LEU A 41 13.40 -7.17 -1.76
CA LEU A 41 12.19 -6.38 -1.55
C LEU A 41 12.38 -5.54 -0.30
N ARG A 42 12.25 -4.22 -0.42
CA ARG A 42 12.46 -3.27 0.68
C ARG A 42 11.31 -2.29 0.77
N TYR A 43 11.07 -1.83 1.99
CA TYR A 43 10.13 -0.77 2.29
C TYR A 43 10.89 0.45 2.80
N GLU A 44 10.51 1.63 2.31
CA GLU A 44 11.15 2.88 2.71
C GLU A 44 10.11 3.98 2.87
N GLN A 45 10.11 4.62 4.04
CA GLN A 45 9.46 5.92 4.23
C GLN A 45 10.54 7.00 4.20
N PRO A 46 10.49 7.96 3.25
CA PRO A 46 11.51 8.99 3.13
C PRO A 46 11.77 9.72 4.46
N GLY A 47 13.04 9.79 4.87
CA GLY A 47 13.45 10.44 6.12
C GLY A 47 13.29 9.59 7.39
N VAL A 48 12.93 8.31 7.27
CA VAL A 48 12.79 7.38 8.41
C VAL A 48 13.65 6.13 8.19
N THR A 49 14.48 5.78 9.18
CA THR A 49 15.33 4.57 9.15
C THR A 49 14.72 3.44 9.97
N ASN A 50 14.91 2.17 9.56
CA ASN A 50 14.44 0.96 10.26
C ASN A 50 12.92 0.93 10.50
N HIS A 51 12.16 1.37 9.50
CA HIS A 51 10.70 1.49 9.58
C HIS A 51 10.08 0.75 8.39
N ASP A 52 9.57 -0.44 8.67
CA ASP A 52 9.02 -1.39 7.70
C ASP A 52 7.48 -1.41 7.68
N TYR A 53 6.85 -0.41 8.30
CA TYR A 53 5.40 -0.25 8.43
C TYR A 53 4.97 1.16 8.04
N ILE A 54 3.68 1.41 7.91
CA ILE A 54 3.14 2.77 7.71
C ILE A 54 2.61 3.27 9.05
N ALA A 55 3.19 4.33 9.60
CA ALA A 55 2.73 4.95 10.84
C ALA A 55 1.65 6.00 10.59
N ILE A 56 0.44 5.79 11.11
CA ILE A 56 -0.65 6.77 11.08
C ILE A 56 -0.80 7.37 12.48
N ASN A 57 -0.41 8.63 12.64
CA ASN A 57 -0.49 9.38 13.90
C ASN A 57 -1.46 10.58 13.86
N LYS A 58 -2.03 10.84 12.69
CA LYS A 58 -3.07 11.85 12.42
C LYS A 58 -3.80 11.49 11.13
N ASN A 59 -4.96 12.09 10.88
CA ASN A 59 -5.65 11.94 9.61
C ASN A 59 -4.69 12.30 8.48
N SER A 60 -4.50 11.38 7.53
CA SER A 60 -3.43 11.48 6.54
C SER A 60 -3.88 10.98 5.18
N ILE A 61 -3.21 11.46 4.13
CA ILE A 61 -3.14 10.78 2.83
C ILE A 61 -1.91 9.89 2.87
N VAL A 62 -2.06 8.62 2.54
CA VAL A 62 -0.95 7.69 2.34
C VAL A 62 -0.72 7.55 0.84
N GLU A 63 0.53 7.69 0.40
CA GLU A 63 0.95 7.52 -0.99
C GLU A 63 1.91 6.35 -1.06
N ILE A 64 1.53 5.30 -1.78
CA ILE A 64 2.38 4.12 -2.00
C ILE A 64 2.96 4.19 -3.41
N ASN A 65 4.29 4.20 -3.49
CA ASN A 65 5.02 4.22 -4.74
C ASN A 65 5.72 2.87 -4.96
N LEU A 66 5.54 2.28 -6.14
CA LEU A 66 6.28 1.09 -6.55
C LEU A 66 7.56 1.50 -7.26
N ILE A 67 8.72 1.13 -6.73
CA ILE A 67 10.03 1.44 -7.31
C ILE A 67 10.64 0.18 -7.89
N GLY A 68 11.19 0.30 -9.10
CA GLY A 68 11.70 -0.81 -9.91
C GLY A 68 10.89 -1.00 -11.18
N ASP A 69 11.55 -1.51 -12.21
CA ASP A 69 10.98 -1.54 -13.57
C ASP A 69 9.93 -2.64 -13.76
N GLN A 70 9.89 -3.62 -12.86
CA GLN A 70 9.01 -4.78 -12.99
C GLN A 70 7.76 -4.72 -12.12
N LEU A 71 7.68 -3.78 -11.18
CA LEU A 71 6.56 -3.68 -10.24
C LEU A 71 5.48 -2.72 -10.73
N PHE A 72 4.23 -3.18 -10.76
CA PHE A 72 3.09 -2.35 -11.11
C PHE A 72 1.89 -2.69 -10.23
N PHE A 73 0.98 -1.76 -9.98
CA PHE A 73 -0.27 -2.10 -9.31
C PHE A 73 -1.14 -2.97 -10.20
N SER A 74 -1.77 -3.99 -9.62
CA SER A 74 -2.60 -4.91 -10.40
C SER A 74 -3.84 -4.20 -10.94
N LYS A 75 -4.24 -4.53 -12.17
CA LYS A 75 -5.55 -4.10 -12.72
C LYS A 75 -6.68 -5.06 -12.42
N ASN A 76 -6.36 -6.29 -12.04
CA ASN A 76 -7.34 -7.34 -11.79
C ASN A 76 -7.82 -7.36 -10.34
N TYR A 77 -7.05 -6.74 -9.44
CA TYR A 77 -7.31 -6.68 -8.01
C TYR A 77 -7.16 -5.23 -7.56
N ASP A 78 -7.99 -4.80 -6.60
CA ASP A 78 -7.83 -3.48 -5.98
C ASP A 78 -6.40 -3.35 -5.46
N ALA A 79 -5.72 -2.25 -5.79
CA ALA A 79 -4.32 -2.07 -5.43
C ALA A 79 -4.05 -2.24 -3.93
N ILE A 80 -5.03 -1.91 -3.09
CA ILE A 80 -4.97 -2.07 -1.64
C ILE A 80 -6.18 -2.86 -1.16
N THR A 81 -5.92 -3.97 -0.48
CA THR A 81 -6.93 -4.75 0.24
C THR A 81 -6.57 -4.88 1.71
N THR A 82 -7.55 -5.19 2.55
CA THR A 82 -7.39 -5.41 3.98
C THR A 82 -7.85 -6.82 4.36
N GLU A 83 -7.24 -7.38 5.40
CA GLU A 83 -7.59 -8.72 5.91
C GLU A 83 -8.90 -8.71 6.73
N GLU A 84 -9.29 -7.53 7.22
CA GLU A 84 -10.48 -7.28 8.02
C GLU A 84 -11.27 -6.08 7.47
N PRO A 85 -12.56 -5.93 7.83
CA PRO A 85 -13.42 -4.86 7.30
C PRO A 85 -13.09 -3.49 7.93
N LEU A 86 -11.98 -2.88 7.49
CA LEU A 86 -11.43 -1.63 8.04
C LEU A 86 -11.93 -0.36 7.32
N SER A 87 -13.11 -0.42 6.70
CA SER A 87 -13.70 0.67 5.91
C SER A 87 -14.01 1.94 6.72
N SER A 88 -14.04 1.85 8.05
CA SER A 88 -14.17 3.01 8.95
C SER A 88 -12.85 3.79 9.14
N PHE A 89 -11.72 3.19 8.76
CA PHE A 89 -10.39 3.77 8.92
C PHE A 89 -9.73 4.13 7.59
N TYR A 90 -10.08 3.46 6.49
CA TYR A 90 -9.35 3.59 5.25
C TYR A 90 -10.25 3.58 4.02
N GLY A 91 -9.92 4.41 3.04
CA GLY A 91 -10.72 4.55 1.82
C GLY A 91 -10.24 5.64 0.88
N GLY A 92 -11.04 5.89 -0.16
CA GLY A 92 -10.76 6.92 -1.15
C GLY A 92 -9.52 6.58 -1.99
N LEU A 93 -9.46 5.34 -2.50
CA LEU A 93 -8.34 4.85 -3.31
C LEU A 93 -8.27 5.61 -4.64
N ILE A 94 -7.10 6.16 -4.96
CA ILE A 94 -6.80 6.91 -6.18
C ILE A 94 -5.55 6.30 -6.82
N TYR A 95 -5.58 6.16 -8.15
CA TYR A 95 -4.47 5.62 -8.94
C TYR A 95 -3.78 6.74 -9.69
N ASP A 96 -2.46 6.77 -9.67
CA ASP A 96 -1.61 7.79 -10.29
C ASP A 96 -0.40 7.16 -11.00
N ASP A 97 0.37 8.00 -11.69
CA ASP A 97 1.59 7.60 -12.41
C ASP A 97 1.35 6.45 -13.40
N TYR A 98 0.33 6.63 -14.25
CA TYR A 98 0.00 5.69 -15.30
C TYR A 98 1.13 5.58 -16.34
N ARG A 99 1.53 4.35 -16.63
CA ARG A 99 2.51 3.96 -17.65
C ARG A 99 1.79 3.38 -18.84
N VAL A 100 1.76 4.14 -19.94
CA VAL A 100 0.97 3.84 -21.14
C VAL A 100 1.46 2.58 -21.85
N ASP A 101 2.78 2.38 -21.90
CA ASP A 101 3.46 1.25 -22.52
C ASP A 101 3.27 -0.06 -21.76
N GLN A 102 3.09 -0.01 -20.44
CA GLN A 102 2.72 -1.17 -19.64
C GLN A 102 1.23 -1.30 -19.37
N ASP A 103 0.42 -0.28 -19.69
CA ASP A 103 -1.00 -0.21 -19.34
C ASP A 103 -1.23 -0.44 -17.83
N ARG A 104 -0.46 0.25 -16.97
CA ARG A 104 -0.43 0.03 -15.52
C ARG A 104 -0.10 1.28 -14.72
N TYR A 105 -0.36 1.25 -13.40
CA TYR A 105 -0.08 2.35 -12.48
C TYR A 105 1.14 2.05 -11.61
N LYS A 106 1.86 3.11 -11.21
CA LYS A 106 3.04 3.03 -10.34
C LYS A 106 2.81 3.60 -8.95
N THR A 107 1.73 4.36 -8.78
CA THR A 107 1.40 5.04 -7.52
C THR A 107 -0.06 4.84 -7.19
N VAL A 108 -0.36 4.64 -5.91
CA VAL A 108 -1.73 4.76 -5.38
C VAL A 108 -1.75 5.62 -4.13
N ARG A 109 -2.87 6.30 -3.92
CA ARG A 109 -3.13 7.10 -2.74
C ARG A 109 -4.42 6.65 -2.08
N PHE A 110 -4.45 6.68 -0.75
CA PHE A 110 -5.68 6.48 0.01
C PHE A 110 -5.68 7.35 1.27
N GLN A 111 -6.86 7.63 1.78
CA GLN A 111 -7.04 8.37 3.03
C GLN A 111 -7.04 7.41 4.22
N ALA A 112 -6.36 7.80 5.29
CA ALA A 112 -6.22 7.06 6.53
C ALA A 112 -6.69 7.90 7.71
N ARG A 113 -7.78 7.47 8.36
CA ARG A 113 -8.28 8.04 9.60
C ARG A 113 -7.41 7.58 10.76
N TYR A 114 -7.00 8.54 11.58
CA TYR A 114 -6.30 8.24 12.81
C TYR A 114 -7.22 7.59 13.84
N ASN A 115 -6.78 6.48 14.42
CA ASN A 115 -7.56 5.71 15.38
C ASN A 115 -7.45 6.28 16.79
N GLN A 116 -8.02 7.46 17.02
CA GLN A 116 -7.99 8.14 18.32
C GLN A 116 -8.55 7.31 19.48
N GLY A 117 -9.57 6.49 19.22
CA GLY A 117 -10.22 5.62 20.22
C GLY A 117 -9.71 4.18 20.26
N GLY A 118 -8.59 3.89 19.57
CA GLY A 118 -8.05 2.54 19.41
C GLY A 118 -7.44 1.95 20.67
N LYS A 119 -6.92 0.71 20.55
CA LYS A 119 -6.06 0.10 21.56
C LYS A 119 -4.60 0.36 21.24
N TYR A 120 -3.76 0.60 22.24
CA TYR A 120 -2.32 0.74 22.03
C TYR A 120 -1.74 -0.50 21.33
N GLY A 121 -0.89 -0.26 20.33
CA GLY A 121 -0.26 -1.31 19.52
C GLY A 121 -1.15 -1.92 18.44
N THR A 122 -2.34 -1.36 18.17
CA THR A 122 -3.18 -1.79 17.04
C THR A 122 -2.39 -1.76 15.73
N ARG A 123 -2.38 -2.91 15.06
CA ARG A 123 -1.92 -3.09 13.69
C ARG A 123 -3.10 -3.48 12.85
N HIS A 124 -3.13 -2.99 11.63
CA HIS A 124 -4.12 -3.36 10.64
C HIS A 124 -3.41 -4.12 9.53
N GLY A 125 -3.91 -5.32 9.19
CA GLY A 125 -3.39 -6.14 8.09
C GLY A 125 -3.76 -5.53 6.74
N PHE A 126 -2.76 -5.32 5.89
CA PHE A 126 -2.86 -4.63 4.63
C PHE A 126 -2.09 -5.36 3.55
N ASN A 127 -2.69 -5.43 2.36
CA ASN A 127 -2.13 -6.09 1.20
C ASN A 127 -2.07 -5.09 0.05
N ILE A 128 -0.90 -4.99 -0.57
CA ILE A 128 -0.63 -4.25 -1.79
C ILE A 128 -0.65 -5.26 -2.92
N ASN A 129 -1.69 -5.21 -3.76
CA ASN A 129 -1.83 -6.11 -4.90
C ASN A 129 -1.10 -5.54 -6.12
N ILE A 130 -0.12 -6.30 -6.60
CA ILE A 130 0.79 -5.89 -7.67
C ILE A 130 0.82 -6.93 -8.79
N ASP A 131 1.20 -6.49 -9.98
CA ASP A 131 1.59 -7.33 -11.10
C ASP A 131 3.10 -7.20 -11.32
N LEU A 132 3.80 -8.33 -11.38
CA LEU A 132 5.22 -8.41 -11.71
C LEU A 132 5.41 -8.69 -13.22
N LEU A 133 6.13 -7.81 -13.91
CA LEU A 133 6.48 -7.96 -15.32
C LEU A 133 7.61 -8.98 -15.51
N GLN A 134 7.35 -10.10 -16.18
CA GLN A 134 8.33 -11.20 -16.33
C GLN A 134 9.35 -11.00 -17.46
N ASN A 135 8.97 -10.31 -18.54
CA ASN A 135 9.85 -10.09 -19.67
C ASN A 135 9.52 -8.73 -20.32
N PRO A 136 10.24 -7.66 -19.93
CA PRO A 136 10.03 -6.33 -20.50
C PRO A 136 10.26 -6.26 -22.01
N SER A 137 11.04 -7.19 -22.57
CA SER A 137 11.40 -7.23 -23.99
C SER A 137 10.47 -8.12 -24.83
N ALA A 138 9.44 -8.73 -24.21
CA ALA A 138 8.47 -9.53 -24.95
C ALA A 138 7.57 -8.64 -25.82
N THR A 139 7.10 -9.17 -26.95
CA THR A 139 6.11 -8.49 -27.82
C THR A 139 4.80 -8.22 -27.10
N GLU A 140 4.48 -9.02 -26.08
CA GLU A 140 3.33 -8.83 -25.20
C GLU A 140 3.78 -8.96 -23.72
N PRO A 141 3.35 -8.03 -22.85
CA PRO A 141 3.66 -8.09 -21.42
C PRO A 141 3.11 -9.36 -20.77
N LYS A 142 3.96 -10.06 -20.02
CA LYS A 142 3.56 -11.18 -19.15
C LYS A 142 3.57 -10.74 -17.69
N TRP A 143 2.41 -10.86 -17.05
CA TRP A 143 2.17 -10.41 -15.69
C TRP A 143 2.01 -11.60 -14.75
N ILE A 144 2.68 -11.55 -13.61
CA ILE A 144 2.43 -12.47 -12.48
C ILE A 144 1.82 -11.65 -11.35
N PRO A 145 0.58 -11.94 -10.93
CA PRO A 145 0.00 -11.27 -9.78
C PRO A 145 0.71 -11.70 -8.51
N LEU A 146 1.03 -10.74 -7.64
CA LEU A 146 1.61 -10.94 -6.32
C LEU A 146 0.88 -10.02 -5.32
N SER A 147 0.91 -10.41 -4.04
CA SER A 147 0.52 -9.54 -2.92
C SER A 147 1.75 -9.26 -2.09
N ILE A 148 1.88 -8.02 -1.63
CA ILE A 148 2.89 -7.60 -0.67
C ILE A 148 2.15 -7.08 0.55
N ASP A 149 2.47 -7.59 1.73
CA ASP A 149 1.64 -7.37 2.91
C ASP A 149 2.39 -6.48 3.94
N PRO A 150 2.44 -5.14 3.76
CA PRO A 150 3.06 -4.27 4.75
C PRO A 150 2.17 -4.10 5.99
N ASP A 151 2.79 -3.92 7.15
CA ASP A 151 2.07 -3.54 8.36
C ASP A 151 1.63 -2.06 8.30
N ILE A 152 0.40 -1.74 8.72
CA ILE A 152 0.03 -0.37 9.09
C ILE A 152 -0.14 -0.28 10.61
N LYS A 153 0.60 0.62 11.25
CA LYS A 153 0.46 0.91 12.68
C LYS A 153 -0.35 2.19 12.86
N ASN A 154 -1.55 2.03 13.41
CA ASN A 154 -2.48 3.12 13.71
C ASN A 154 -2.91 3.05 15.19
N PRO A 155 -1.97 3.20 16.15
CA PRO A 155 -2.30 3.16 17.57
C PRO A 155 -2.89 4.51 18.04
N PRO A 156 -3.74 4.52 19.09
CA PRO A 156 -4.21 5.73 19.75
C PRO A 156 -3.04 6.53 20.38
N PRO A 157 -3.25 7.80 20.76
CA PRO A 157 -2.26 8.55 21.54
C PRO A 157 -1.92 7.78 22.82
N LYS A 158 -0.65 7.81 23.24
CA LYS A 158 -0.36 7.55 24.65
C LYS A 158 -0.77 8.80 25.42
N ASP A 159 -1.61 8.63 26.43
CA ASP A 159 -1.59 9.56 27.55
C ASP A 159 -0.23 9.36 28.23
N ASP A 160 0.62 10.39 28.22
CA ASP A 160 1.86 10.43 29.01
C ASP A 160 1.55 10.63 30.50
#